data_AF-A0A3B9NMA5-F1
#
_entry.id   AF-A0A3B9NMA5-F1
#
_cell.length_a   1.000
_cell.length_b   1.000
_cell.length_c   1.000
_cell.angle_alpha   90.00
_cell.angle_beta   90.00
_cell.angle_gamma   90.00
#
_symmetry.space_group_name_H-M   'P 1'
#
loop_
_entity.id
_entity.type
_entity.pdbx_description
1 polymer ?
#
loop_
_entity_poly.entity_id
_entity_poly.type
_entity_poly.pdbx_seq_one_letter_code
_entity_poly.pdbx_strand_id
1 'polypeptide(L)'
;SISNALRQGIHDTGCNTVDIGMVPTPLTYFATYELQAGSSVSVTGSHNPPNYNGLKIMVGTHTLAADRIQDLRRRIETQNFLHGVGTGSSFDIVPTYRNRVVDDIKLARPLRVVTDCGNGVAGVLAPQLLRELGCEVIELFTEVDGNFP
;
A
#
# COMPACT_ATOMS: atom_id res chain seq x y z
N SER A 1 3.96 -9.88 12.65
CA SER A 1 4.55 -8.96 11.65
C SER A 1 4.38 -7.52 12.12
N ILE A 2 5.10 -6.56 11.51
CA ILE A 2 4.88 -5.12 11.75
C ILE A 2 3.43 -4.72 11.41
N SER A 3 2.87 -5.26 10.33
CA SER A 3 1.47 -5.01 9.94
C SER A 3 0.46 -5.46 11.01
N ASN A 4 0.65 -6.63 11.62
CA ASN A 4 -0.26 -7.12 12.67
C ASN A 4 -0.18 -6.27 13.93
N ALA A 5 1.03 -5.86 14.34
CA ALA A 5 1.22 -4.99 15.50
C ALA A 5 0.59 -3.61 15.27
N LEU A 6 0.76 -3.04 14.07
CA LEU A 6 0.13 -1.78 13.68
C LEU A 6 -1.40 -1.89 13.73
N ARG A 7 -1.97 -2.94 13.13
CA ARG A 7 -3.43 -3.18 13.13
C ARG A 7 -3.97 -3.31 14.56
N GLN A 8 -3.31 -4.09 15.41
CA GLN A 8 -3.71 -4.25 16.81
C GLN A 8 -3.70 -2.90 17.54
N GLY A 9 -2.64 -2.10 17.39
CA GLY A 9 -2.58 -0.77 18.00
C GLY A 9 -3.69 0.17 17.53
N ILE A 10 -4.16 0.06 16.28
CA ILE A 10 -5.31 0.81 15.77
C ILE A 10 -6.63 0.29 16.37
N HIS A 11 -6.77 -1.02 16.55
CA HIS A 11 -7.96 -1.61 17.19
C HIS A 11 -8.08 -1.20 18.65
N ASP A 12 -6.96 -1.13 19.36
CA ASP A 12 -6.91 -0.73 20.77
C ASP A 12 -7.36 0.73 20.99
N THR A 13 -7.41 1.56 19.93
CA THR A 13 -7.99 2.92 19.98
C THR A 13 -9.48 2.97 19.64
N GLY A 14 -10.11 1.83 19.34
CA GLY A 14 -11.50 1.74 18.89
C GLY A 14 -11.71 1.94 17.39
N CYS A 15 -10.64 2.04 16.60
CA CYS A 15 -10.76 2.21 15.14
C CYS A 15 -10.86 0.86 14.43
N ASN A 16 -11.72 0.77 13.42
CA ASN A 16 -11.79 -0.39 12.54
C ASN A 16 -10.70 -0.32 11.46
N THR A 17 -10.23 -1.47 10.98
CA THR A 17 -9.25 -1.56 9.88
C THR A 17 -9.76 -2.45 8.75
N VAL A 18 -9.48 -2.07 7.51
CA VAL A 18 -9.56 -2.97 6.36
C VAL A 18 -8.15 -3.34 5.92
N ASP A 19 -7.80 -4.62 5.98
CA ASP A 19 -6.52 -5.13 5.49
C ASP A 19 -6.61 -5.44 3.99
N ILE A 20 -5.76 -4.78 3.21
CA ILE A 20 -5.68 -4.95 1.74
C ILE A 20 -4.49 -5.81 1.32
N GLY A 21 -3.77 -6.42 2.26
CA GLY A 21 -2.66 -7.33 1.99
C GLY A 21 -1.39 -6.63 1.50
N MET A 22 -0.58 -7.38 0.76
CA MET A 22 0.71 -6.93 0.23
C MET A 22 0.52 -6.27 -1.13
N VAL A 23 0.41 -4.94 -1.14
CA VAL A 23 0.17 -4.15 -2.35
C VAL A 23 1.20 -3.01 -2.48
N PRO A 24 1.44 -2.49 -3.70
CA PRO A 24 2.18 -1.24 -3.88
C PRO A 24 1.54 -0.10 -3.09
N THR A 25 2.37 0.81 -2.55
CA THR A 25 1.88 1.98 -1.78
C THR A 25 0.76 2.76 -2.48
N PRO A 26 0.79 3.01 -3.80
CA PRO A 26 -0.31 3.71 -4.47
C PRO A 26 -1.68 3.02 -4.33
N LEU A 27 -1.72 1.68 -4.22
CA LEU A 27 -2.96 0.94 -4.01
C LEU A 27 -3.54 1.17 -2.62
N THR A 28 -2.70 1.46 -1.61
CA THR A 28 -3.19 1.89 -0.29
C THR A 28 -3.93 3.22 -0.36
N TYR A 29 -3.43 4.18 -1.15
CA TYR A 29 -4.10 5.47 -1.35
C TYR A 29 -5.39 5.31 -2.15
N PHE A 30 -5.34 4.53 -3.24
CA PHE A 30 -6.53 4.18 -4.02
C PHE A 30 -7.61 3.52 -3.15
N ALA A 31 -7.25 2.51 -2.35
CA ALA A 31 -8.16 1.82 -1.45
C ALA A 31 -8.82 2.78 -0.45
N THR A 32 -8.08 3.80 0.01
CA THR A 32 -8.65 4.76 0.98
C THR A 32 -9.78 5.56 0.38
N TYR A 33 -9.65 5.95 -0.89
CA TYR A 33 -10.68 6.65 -1.63
C TYR A 33 -11.84 5.71 -1.98
N GLU A 34 -11.52 4.55 -2.58
CA GLU A 34 -12.51 3.59 -3.07
C GLU A 34 -13.39 3.02 -1.94
N LEU A 35 -12.79 2.70 -0.78
CA LEU A 35 -13.50 2.13 0.37
C LEU A 35 -14.00 3.19 1.35
N GLN A 36 -13.80 4.49 1.04
CA GLN A 36 -14.15 5.61 1.93
C GLN A 36 -13.59 5.45 3.36
N ALA A 37 -12.44 4.79 3.50
CA ALA A 37 -11.85 4.42 4.79
C ALA A 37 -11.32 5.63 5.60
N GLY A 38 -11.26 6.81 4.97
CA GLY A 38 -10.89 8.08 5.59
C GLY A 38 -9.42 8.20 6.00
N SER A 39 -8.69 7.12 6.24
CA SER A 39 -7.26 7.11 6.58
C SER A 39 -6.61 5.82 6.11
N SER A 40 -5.29 5.80 5.96
CA SER A 40 -4.55 4.59 5.63
C SER A 40 -3.10 4.63 6.05
N VAL A 41 -2.49 3.45 6.17
CA VAL A 41 -1.08 3.30 6.49
C VAL A 41 -0.49 2.17 5.65
N SER A 42 0.58 2.45 4.90
CA SER A 42 1.41 1.41 4.28
C SER A 42 2.60 1.11 5.17
N VAL A 43 2.83 -0.18 5.45
CA VAL A 43 4.09 -0.66 6.03
C VAL A 43 5.07 -0.91 4.89
N THR A 44 6.12 -0.08 4.76
CA THR A 44 7.05 -0.13 3.64
C THR A 44 8.42 0.47 3.96
N GLY A 45 9.49 -0.22 3.54
CA GLY A 45 10.86 0.32 3.48
C GLY A 45 11.16 1.18 2.24
N SER A 46 10.16 1.34 1.36
CA SER A 46 10.26 2.03 0.07
C SER A 46 11.31 1.42 -0.86
N HIS A 47 12.52 1.97 -0.88
CA HIS A 47 13.64 1.54 -1.73
C HIS A 47 14.90 1.21 -0.90
N ASN A 48 14.76 1.21 0.43
CA ASN A 48 15.88 0.97 1.33
C ASN A 48 16.26 -0.52 1.34
N PRO A 49 17.47 -0.86 1.82
CA PRO A 49 17.91 -2.26 1.94
C PRO A 49 16.94 -3.17 2.73
N PRO A 50 17.03 -4.50 2.59
CA PRO A 50 16.10 -5.49 3.15
C PRO A 50 15.73 -5.31 4.64
N ASN A 51 16.67 -4.82 5.45
CA ASN A 51 16.51 -4.64 6.88
C ASN A 51 15.76 -3.37 7.28
N TYR A 52 15.37 -2.51 6.32
CA TYR A 52 14.60 -1.31 6.57
C TYR A 52 13.10 -1.54 6.38
N ASN A 53 12.31 -0.94 7.27
CA ASN A 53 10.88 -0.81 7.11
C ASN A 53 10.41 0.53 7.69
N GLY A 54 9.15 0.89 7.47
CA GLY A 54 8.63 2.18 7.88
C GLY A 54 7.14 2.29 7.64
N LEU A 55 6.59 3.46 7.92
CA LEU A 55 5.17 3.76 7.75
C LEU A 55 5.00 4.96 6.83
N LYS A 56 4.13 4.83 5.83
CA LYS A 56 3.56 5.96 5.09
C LYS A 56 2.12 6.14 5.55
N ILE A 57 1.81 7.27 6.17
CA ILE A 57 0.53 7.49 6.87
C ILE A 57 -0.27 8.58 6.18
N MET A 58 -1.53 8.30 5.90
CA MET A 58 -2.53 9.26 5.46
C MET A 58 -3.67 9.30 6.48
N VAL A 59 -4.03 10.50 6.95
CA VAL A 59 -5.18 10.71 7.84
C VAL A 59 -6.10 11.75 7.20
N GLY A 60 -7.35 11.38 6.96
CA GLY A 60 -8.21 12.13 6.03
C GLY A 60 -7.67 12.04 4.60
N THR A 61 -7.76 13.15 3.88
CA THR A 61 -7.14 13.34 2.55
C THR A 61 -5.70 13.88 2.63
N HIS A 62 -5.08 13.84 3.82
CA HIS A 62 -3.77 14.45 4.06
C HIS A 62 -2.71 13.40 4.42
N THR A 63 -1.65 13.33 3.60
CA THR A 63 -0.43 12.59 3.96
C THR A 63 0.29 13.31 5.09
N LEU A 64 0.63 12.58 6.16
CA LEU A 64 1.34 13.18 7.28
C LEU A 64 2.79 13.50 6.89
N ALA A 65 3.26 14.67 7.30
CA ALA A 65 4.63 15.13 7.09
C ALA A 65 5.10 16.01 8.27
N ALA A 66 6.42 16.13 8.42
CA ALA A 66 7.09 17.04 9.36
C ALA A 66 6.47 17.01 10.77
N ASP A 67 5.96 18.14 11.26
CA ASP A 67 5.43 18.29 12.62
C ASP A 67 4.31 17.29 12.93
N ARG A 68 3.47 16.94 11.95
CA ARG A 68 2.39 15.96 12.15
C ARG A 68 2.91 14.56 12.45
N ILE A 69 4.12 14.22 11.99
CA ILE A 69 4.79 12.97 12.37
C ILE A 69 5.35 13.09 13.79
N GLN A 70 5.90 14.26 14.15
CA GLN A 70 6.36 14.50 15.52
C GLN A 70 5.18 14.49 16.53
N ASP A 71 3.97 14.86 16.11
CA ASP A 71 2.78 14.78 16.96
C ASP A 71 2.47 13.34 17.37
N LEU A 72 2.64 12.38 16.45
CA LEU A 72 2.48 10.95 16.76
C LEU A 72 3.53 10.49 17.78
N ARG A 73 4.78 10.89 17.59
CA ARG A 73 5.86 10.63 18.56
C ARG A 73 5.52 11.19 19.94
N ARG A 74 5.08 12.46 20.01
CA ARG A 74 4.73 13.09 21.30
C ARG A 74 3.57 12.37 21.99
N ARG A 75 2.54 11.95 21.24
CA ARG A 75 1.44 11.14 21.79
C ARG A 75 1.94 9.83 22.40
N ILE A 76 2.93 9.18 21.76
CA ILE A 76 3.55 7.96 22.29
C ILE A 76 4.33 8.25 23.57
N GLU A 77 5.20 9.26 23.56
CA GLU A 77 6.04 9.64 24.70
C GLU A 77 5.21 10.06 25.93
N THR A 78 4.08 10.74 25.72
CA THR A 78 3.19 11.16 26.80
C THR A 78 2.09 10.15 27.13
N GLN A 79 2.10 8.97 26.50
CA GLN A 79 1.05 7.94 26.63
C GLN A 79 -0.38 8.49 26.40
N ASN A 80 -0.53 9.47 25.50
CA ASN A 80 -1.82 10.08 25.17
C ASN A 80 -2.51 9.31 24.05
N PHE A 81 -3.11 8.18 24.44
CA PHE A 81 -3.84 7.30 23.54
C PHE A 81 -5.34 7.38 23.78
N LEU A 82 -6.10 7.16 22.71
CA LEU A 82 -7.50 6.79 22.84
C LEU A 82 -7.58 5.29 23.15
N HIS A 83 -8.67 4.88 23.79
CA HIS A 83 -8.92 3.48 24.13
C HIS A 83 -10.28 3.05 23.61
N GLY A 84 -10.35 1.85 23.05
CA GLY A 84 -11.57 1.26 22.55
C GLY A 84 -11.35 -0.16 22.04
N VAL A 85 -12.38 -0.73 21.40
CA VAL A 85 -12.31 -2.04 20.77
C VAL A 85 -12.73 -1.90 19.32
N GLY A 86 -11.74 -1.88 18.44
CA GLY A 86 -11.92 -1.90 16.99
C GLY A 86 -12.03 -3.33 16.46
N THR A 87 -12.41 -3.44 15.19
CA THR A 87 -12.49 -4.71 14.46
C THR A 87 -11.74 -4.65 13.14
N GLY A 88 -11.38 -5.82 12.62
CA GLY A 88 -10.70 -5.95 11.34
C GLY A 88 -11.55 -6.68 10.31
N SER A 89 -11.51 -6.20 9.07
CA SER A 89 -11.93 -6.96 7.88
C SER A 89 -10.76 -7.02 6.88
N SER A 90 -10.94 -7.79 5.81
CA SER A 90 -9.99 -7.86 4.69
C SER A 90 -10.68 -7.57 3.37
N PHE A 91 -10.00 -6.92 2.44
CA PHE A 91 -10.52 -6.63 1.12
C PHE A 91 -9.41 -6.70 0.06
N ASP A 92 -9.59 -7.54 -0.96
CA ASP A 92 -8.67 -7.57 -2.10
C ASP A 92 -8.97 -6.41 -3.06
N ILE A 93 -8.16 -5.35 -2.98
CA ILE A 93 -8.33 -4.14 -3.80
C ILE A 93 -7.72 -4.28 -5.21
N VAL A 94 -6.89 -5.29 -5.44
CA VAL A 94 -6.11 -5.41 -6.68
C VAL A 94 -7.00 -5.50 -7.93
N PRO A 95 -8.05 -6.35 -7.96
CA PRO A 95 -8.96 -6.41 -9.11
C PRO A 95 -9.66 -5.07 -9.39
N THR A 96 -10.13 -4.38 -8.34
CA THR A 96 -10.80 -3.08 -8.47
C THR A 96 -9.87 -2.03 -9.08
N TYR A 97 -8.62 -1.96 -8.61
CA TYR A 97 -7.62 -1.05 -9.18
C TYR A 97 -7.33 -1.36 -10.65
N ARG A 98 -7.13 -2.64 -10.98
CA ARG A 98 -6.83 -3.07 -12.36
C ARG A 98 -7.94 -2.68 -13.32
N ASN A 99 -9.19 -3.01 -12.99
CA ASN A 99 -10.35 -2.67 -13.81
C ASN A 99 -10.44 -1.15 -14.01
N ARG A 100 -10.28 -0.37 -12.93
CA ARG A 100 -10.31 1.10 -13.00
C ARG A 100 -9.27 1.68 -13.97
N VAL A 101 -8.08 1.10 -14.03
CA VAL A 101 -7.01 1.54 -14.96
C VAL A 101 -7.32 1.10 -16.39
N VAL A 102 -7.67 -0.17 -16.59
CA VAL A 102 -7.94 -0.75 -17.92
C VAL A 102 -9.16 -0.12 -18.58
N ASP A 103 -10.18 0.26 -17.82
CA ASP A 103 -11.39 0.90 -18.34
C ASP A 103 -11.11 2.29 -18.91
N ASP A 104 -10.16 3.01 -18.31
CA ASP A 104 -9.84 4.41 -18.62
C ASP A 104 -8.73 4.55 -19.67
N ILE A 105 -7.70 3.70 -19.60
CA ILE A 105 -6.55 3.77 -20.50
C ILE A 105 -6.76 2.85 -21.70
N LYS A 106 -6.82 3.44 -22.90
CA LYS A 106 -6.88 2.71 -24.17
C LYS A 106 -5.64 3.01 -25.01
N LEU A 107 -4.82 1.98 -25.26
CA LEU A 107 -3.66 2.12 -26.13
C LEU A 107 -4.10 2.15 -27.60
N ALA A 108 -3.56 3.08 -28.38
CA ALA A 108 -3.84 3.19 -29.81
C ALA A 108 -3.23 2.04 -30.64
N ARG A 109 -2.22 1.35 -30.08
CA ARG A 109 -1.55 0.19 -30.67
C ARG A 109 -0.89 -0.66 -29.59
N PRO A 110 -0.62 -1.94 -29.84
CA PRO A 110 0.21 -2.76 -28.97
C PRO A 110 1.62 -2.18 -28.79
N LEU A 111 2.16 -2.31 -27.59
CA LEU A 111 3.53 -1.91 -27.23
C LEU A 111 4.30 -3.12 -26.72
N ARG A 112 5.62 -3.16 -26.96
CA ARG A 112 6.52 -4.12 -26.33
C ARG A 112 7.28 -3.40 -25.21
N VAL A 113 7.15 -3.89 -23.98
CA VAL A 113 7.63 -3.22 -22.77
C VAL A 113 8.49 -4.18 -21.95
N VAL A 114 9.67 -3.72 -21.53
CA VAL A 114 10.44 -4.37 -20.46
C VAL A 114 9.97 -3.79 -19.14
N THR A 115 9.56 -4.64 -18.20
CA THR A 115 9.18 -4.23 -16.84
C THR A 115 10.14 -4.83 -15.84
N ASP A 116 10.89 -3.97 -15.16
CA ASP A 116 11.78 -4.34 -14.06
C ASP A 116 11.13 -3.94 -12.73
N CYS A 117 10.87 -4.92 -11.86
CA CYS A 117 10.28 -4.65 -10.54
C CYS A 117 11.30 -4.74 -9.39
N GLY A 118 12.57 -5.07 -9.66
CA GLY A 118 13.63 -5.18 -8.66
C GLY A 118 13.28 -6.04 -7.45
N ASN A 119 12.55 -7.14 -7.66
CA ASN A 119 11.97 -8.03 -6.64
C ASN A 119 11.04 -7.34 -5.62
N GLY A 120 10.62 -6.11 -5.91
CA GLY A 120 9.71 -5.34 -5.08
C GLY A 120 8.25 -5.65 -5.34
N VAL A 121 7.40 -5.12 -4.46
CA VAL A 121 5.94 -5.36 -4.47
C VAL A 121 5.24 -4.92 -5.76
N ALA A 122 5.87 -4.12 -6.64
CA ALA A 122 5.32 -3.80 -7.94
C ALA A 122 5.08 -5.04 -8.81
N GLY A 123 5.86 -6.10 -8.60
CA GLY A 123 5.74 -7.37 -9.32
C GLY A 123 4.37 -8.05 -9.19
N VAL A 124 3.64 -7.80 -8.10
CA VAL A 124 2.30 -8.38 -7.88
C VAL A 124 1.24 -7.85 -8.86
N LEU A 125 1.55 -6.78 -9.61
CA LEU A 125 0.57 -6.04 -10.39
C LEU A 125 1.08 -5.59 -11.76
N ALA A 126 2.27 -5.00 -11.82
CA ALA A 126 2.72 -4.26 -12.99
C ALA A 126 2.76 -5.11 -14.27
N PRO A 127 3.31 -6.34 -14.28
CA PRO A 127 3.35 -7.15 -15.50
C PRO A 127 1.95 -7.50 -16.01
N GLN A 128 1.05 -7.89 -15.09
CA GLN A 128 -0.31 -8.28 -15.45
C GLN A 128 -1.13 -7.10 -15.96
N LEU A 129 -1.05 -5.95 -15.29
CA LEU A 129 -1.75 -4.74 -15.70
C LEU A 129 -1.28 -4.26 -17.09
N LEU A 130 0.02 -4.28 -17.36
CA LEU A 130 0.56 -3.92 -18.67
C LEU A 130 0.04 -4.86 -19.78
N ARG A 131 -0.06 -6.16 -19.52
CA ARG A 131 -0.66 -7.12 -20.47
C ARG A 131 -2.12 -6.81 -20.76
N GLU A 132 -2.90 -6.49 -19.74
CA GLU A 132 -4.32 -6.13 -19.90
C GLU A 132 -4.52 -4.85 -20.69
N LEU A 133 -3.56 -3.91 -20.63
CA LEU A 133 -3.55 -2.72 -21.47
C LEU A 133 -3.18 -3.01 -22.94
N GLY A 134 -2.80 -4.25 -23.27
CA GLY A 134 -2.45 -4.69 -24.62
C GLY A 134 -0.95 -4.66 -24.92
N CYS A 135 -0.09 -4.67 -23.90
CA CYS A 135 1.36 -4.75 -24.09
C CYS A 135 1.86 -6.21 -24.18
N GLU A 136 2.87 -6.44 -25.02
CA GLU A 136 3.79 -7.56 -24.87
C GLU A 136 4.80 -7.20 -23.77
N VAL A 137 4.88 -8.02 -22.72
CA VAL A 137 5.67 -7.71 -21.52
C VAL A 137 6.83 -8.69 -21.36
N ILE A 138 8.04 -8.13 -21.31
CA ILE A 138 9.27 -8.83 -20.93
C ILE A 138 9.53 -8.50 -19.46
N GLU A 139 9.57 -9.52 -18.61
CA GLU A 139 9.71 -9.36 -17.17
C GLU A 139 11.17 -9.44 -16.71
N LEU A 140 11.56 -8.54 -15.81
CA LEU A 140 12.81 -8.58 -15.06
C LEU A 140 12.50 -8.43 -13.57
N PHE A 141 13.02 -9.34 -12.76
CA PHE A 141 12.93 -9.27 -11.29
C PHE A 141 11.50 -8.99 -10.77
N THR A 142 10.50 -9.69 -11.31
CA THR A 142 9.07 -9.49 -10.99
C THR A 142 8.57 -10.38 -9.85
N GLU A 143 9.29 -11.46 -9.54
CA GLU A 143 9.02 -12.28 -8.35
C GLU A 143 9.36 -11.48 -7.08
N VAL A 144 8.41 -11.35 -6.16
CA VAL A 144 8.60 -10.57 -4.94
C VAL A 144 9.53 -11.32 -4.00
N ASP A 145 10.70 -10.74 -3.72
CA ASP A 145 11.68 -11.25 -2.76
C ASP A 145 12.23 -10.11 -1.92
N GLY A 146 11.91 -10.12 -0.62
CA GLY A 146 12.36 -9.10 0.33
C GLY A 146 13.86 -9.13 0.63
N ASN A 147 14.60 -10.13 0.15
CA ASN A 147 16.07 -10.16 0.22
C ASN A 147 16.72 -9.29 -0.86
N PHE A 148 15.99 -8.89 -1.90
CA PHE A 148 16.47 -8.11 -3.04
C PHE A 148 17.82 -8.61 -3.62
N PRO A 149 17.88 -9.86 -4.12
CA PRO A 149 19.11 -10.50 -4.62
C PRO A 149 19.67 -9.91 -5.92
#